data_AF-A0A3Q4MAG0-F1
#
_entry.id   AF-A0A3Q4MAG0-F1
#
_cell.length_a   1.000
_cell.length_b   1.000
_cell.length_c   1.000
_cell.angle_alpha   90.00
_cell.angle_beta   90.00
_cell.angle_gamma   90.00
#
_symmetry.space_group_name_H-M   'P 1'
#
loop_
_entity.id
_entity.type
_entity.pdbx_description
1 polymer ?
#
loop_
_entity_poly.entity_id
_entity_poly.type
_entity_poly.pdbx_seq_one_letter_code
_entity_poly.pdbx_strand_id
1 'polypeptide(L)'
;MCPDCGIVCCGAILLIAVCAHFMTDFILMVRKLYWLVSLKTRELIVLKLTHRLIFSLAESTGKANESYITWAPMLGKMNYNEEKNAIVIPTTGIYFIYLRFTLSCNDDVKDSEFQKFHIQLHRWSEAYGKVTTELDAWESVKCQAKDYQTLFVGQLFDRLDGEFLSVKVIDGYNLIKKSFFGAFLQ
;
A
#
# COMPACT_ATOMS: atom_id res chain seq x y z
N MET A 1 -12.76 3.18 -84.33
CA MET A 1 -12.88 4.35 -83.44
C MET A 1 -12.48 3.91 -82.04
N CYS A 2 -11.25 4.20 -81.66
CA CYS A 2 -10.66 4.24 -80.31
C CYS A 2 -9.52 5.28 -80.45
N PRO A 3 -9.08 6.03 -79.41
CA PRO A 3 -8.78 5.48 -78.09
C PRO A 3 -8.94 6.45 -76.89
N ASP A 4 -8.50 5.98 -75.71
CA ASP A 4 -7.99 6.78 -74.59
C ASP A 4 -8.97 7.49 -73.64
N CYS A 5 -9.52 6.74 -72.68
CA CYS A 5 -9.80 7.27 -71.34
C CYS A 5 -9.75 6.20 -70.23
N GLY A 6 -8.95 5.13 -70.40
CA GLY A 6 -8.95 3.97 -69.50
C GLY A 6 -7.76 3.83 -68.56
N ILE A 7 -6.65 4.53 -68.80
CA ILE A 7 -5.37 4.20 -68.14
C ILE A 7 -4.95 5.23 -67.07
N VAL A 8 -5.27 6.51 -67.25
CA VAL A 8 -4.84 7.58 -66.32
C VAL A 8 -5.57 7.51 -64.97
N CYS A 9 -6.85 7.11 -64.96
CA CYS A 9 -7.62 6.98 -63.72
C CYS A 9 -7.17 5.76 -62.90
N CYS A 10 -6.74 4.66 -63.53
CA CYS A 10 -6.33 3.45 -62.80
C CYS A 10 -5.02 3.65 -62.03
N GLY A 11 -4.04 4.37 -62.59
CA GLY A 11 -2.76 4.67 -61.93
C GLY A 11 -2.89 5.63 -60.74
N ALA A 12 -3.74 6.65 -60.86
CA ALA A 12 -4.00 7.61 -59.79
C ALA A 12 -4.78 6.97 -58.62
N ILE A 13 -5.75 6.11 -58.91
CA ILE A 13 -6.51 5.38 -57.87
C ILE A 13 -5.61 4.39 -57.13
N LEU A 14 -4.71 3.70 -57.84
CA LEU A 14 -3.75 2.79 -57.21
C LEU A 14 -2.76 3.53 -56.29
N LEU A 15 -2.27 4.71 -56.71
CA LEU A 15 -1.38 5.55 -55.90
C LEU A 15 -2.07 6.08 -54.63
N ILE A 16 -3.34 6.50 -54.75
CA ILE A 16 -4.16 6.96 -53.62
C ILE A 16 -4.45 5.81 -52.66
N ALA A 17 -4.75 4.62 -53.18
CA ALA A 17 -4.99 3.42 -52.36
C ALA A 17 -3.73 2.98 -51.60
N VAL A 18 -2.55 3.04 -52.23
CA VAL A 18 -1.26 2.75 -51.56
C VAL A 18 -0.94 3.81 -50.51
N CYS A 19 -1.15 5.10 -50.79
CA CYS A 19 -0.99 6.18 -49.79
C CYS A 19 -2.00 6.07 -48.64
N ALA A 20 -3.24 5.67 -48.90
CA ALA A 20 -4.25 5.46 -47.88
C ALA A 20 -3.89 4.29 -46.97
N HIS A 21 -3.41 3.17 -47.53
CA HIS A 21 -2.91 2.04 -46.74
C HIS A 21 -1.71 2.43 -45.88
N PHE A 22 -0.75 3.16 -46.46
CA PHE A 22 0.43 3.64 -45.73
C PHE A 22 0.07 4.61 -44.59
N MET A 23 -0.90 5.50 -44.81
CA MET A 23 -1.41 6.38 -43.75
C MET A 23 -2.15 5.61 -42.65
N THR A 24 -2.97 4.61 -42.99
CA THR A 24 -3.65 3.79 -41.98
C THR A 24 -2.67 2.99 -41.12
N ASP A 25 -1.63 2.42 -41.73
CA ASP A 25 -0.60 1.67 -41.01
C ASP A 25 0.24 2.59 -40.12
N PHE A 26 0.59 3.79 -40.60
CA PHE A 26 1.28 4.80 -39.81
C PHE A 26 0.44 5.28 -38.60
N ILE A 27 -0.85 5.55 -38.79
CA ILE A 27 -1.77 5.94 -37.71
C ILE A 27 -1.92 4.80 -36.67
N LEU A 28 -2.00 3.54 -37.12
CA LEU A 28 -2.06 2.37 -36.25
C LEU A 28 -0.77 2.22 -35.42
N MET A 29 0.38 2.44 -36.04
CA MET A 29 1.69 2.38 -35.39
C MET A 29 1.83 3.49 -34.33
N VAL A 30 1.44 4.73 -34.65
CA VAL A 30 1.45 5.86 -33.69
C VAL A 30 0.49 5.60 -32.53
N ARG A 31 -0.70 5.04 -32.79
CA ARG A 31 -1.65 4.64 -31.73
C ARG A 31 -1.10 3.55 -30.82
N LYS A 32 -0.44 2.52 -31.37
CA LYS A 32 0.25 1.48 -30.58
C LYS A 32 1.39 2.07 -29.75
N LEU A 33 2.20 2.95 -30.34
CA LEU A 33 3.31 3.59 -29.64
C LEU A 33 2.81 4.47 -28.49
N TYR A 34 1.76 5.26 -28.74
CA TYR A 34 1.12 6.10 -27.71
C TYR A 34 0.51 5.25 -26.59
N TRP A 35 -0.14 4.14 -26.93
CA TRP A 35 -0.66 3.19 -25.95
C TRP A 35 0.46 2.56 -25.11
N LEU A 36 1.57 2.14 -25.72
CA LEU A 36 2.73 1.56 -25.03
C LEU A 36 3.41 2.58 -24.12
N VAL A 37 3.59 3.81 -24.58
CA VAL A 37 4.14 4.90 -23.77
C VAL A 37 3.21 5.20 -22.60
N SER A 38 1.90 5.34 -22.82
CA SER A 38 0.90 5.54 -21.76
C SER A 38 0.91 4.40 -20.74
N LEU A 39 1.00 3.14 -21.18
CA LEU A 39 1.06 1.98 -20.29
C LEU A 39 2.33 2.01 -19.43
N LYS A 40 3.49 2.28 -20.04
CA LYS A 40 4.79 2.33 -19.35
C LYS A 40 4.88 3.51 -18.38
N THR A 41 4.29 4.66 -18.73
CA THR A 41 4.18 5.81 -17.82
C THR A 41 3.28 5.51 -16.63
N ARG A 42 2.15 4.81 -16.84
CA ARG A 42 1.28 4.36 -15.74
C ARG A 42 2.00 3.39 -14.81
N GLU A 43 2.73 2.42 -15.36
CA GLU A 43 3.55 1.50 -14.55
C GLU A 43 4.63 2.24 -13.75
N LEU A 44 5.32 3.21 -14.34
CA LEU A 44 6.34 4.00 -13.64
C LEU A 44 5.76 4.87 -12.51
N ILE A 45 4.57 5.44 -12.71
CA ILE A 45 3.87 6.23 -11.69
C ILE A 45 3.44 5.33 -10.53
N VAL A 46 2.89 4.15 -10.83
CA VAL A 46 2.55 3.15 -9.80
C VAL A 46 3.80 2.71 -9.06
N LEU A 47 4.91 2.41 -9.76
CA LEU A 47 6.17 2.01 -9.12
C LEU A 47 6.70 3.12 -8.19
N LYS A 48 6.75 4.37 -8.66
CA LYS A 48 7.22 5.52 -7.86
C LYS A 48 6.36 5.78 -6.62
N LEU A 49 5.04 5.61 -6.72
CA LEU A 49 4.12 5.76 -5.58
C LEU A 49 4.25 4.60 -4.59
N THR A 50 4.43 3.37 -5.07
CA THR A 50 4.56 2.18 -4.21
C THR A 50 5.85 2.12 -3.39
N HIS A 51 6.94 2.75 -3.85
CA HIS A 51 8.18 2.85 -3.06
C HIS A 51 8.06 3.82 -1.88
N ARG A 52 7.10 4.74 -1.92
CA ARG A 52 6.93 5.78 -0.90
C ARG A 52 5.86 5.44 0.12
N LEU A 53 4.99 4.48 -0.15
CA LEU A 53 3.84 4.15 0.68
C LEU A 53 3.90 2.67 1.04
N ILE A 54 4.09 2.40 2.32
CA ILE A 54 3.94 1.08 2.90
C ILE A 54 2.68 1.10 3.72
N PHE A 55 1.74 0.18 3.48
CA PHE A 55 0.61 0.00 4.36
C PHE A 55 0.18 -1.46 4.44
N SER A 56 -0.31 -1.82 5.61
CA SER A 56 -0.82 -3.14 5.89
C SER A 56 -2.09 -3.07 6.71
N LEU A 57 -2.89 -4.11 6.55
CA LEU A 57 -4.09 -4.34 7.35
C LEU A 57 -3.88 -5.57 8.20
N ALA A 58 -4.36 -5.55 9.44
CA ALA A 58 -4.67 -6.77 10.15
C ALA A 58 -6.12 -6.72 10.67
N GLU A 59 -6.75 -7.88 10.66
CA GLU A 59 -8.00 -8.12 11.39
C GLU A 59 -7.69 -8.92 12.64
N SER A 60 -8.53 -8.81 13.67
CA SER A 60 -8.27 -9.56 14.89
C SER A 60 -8.37 -11.05 14.64
N THR A 61 -7.30 -11.73 15.05
CA THR A 61 -7.15 -13.18 14.99
C THR A 61 -7.43 -13.82 16.35
N GLY A 62 -7.83 -13.05 17.37
CA GLY A 62 -8.05 -13.56 18.73
C GLY A 62 -6.76 -13.99 19.44
N LYS A 63 -5.59 -13.45 19.06
CA LYS A 63 -4.32 -13.73 19.75
C LYS A 63 -4.36 -13.22 21.20
N ALA A 64 -3.53 -13.85 22.03
CA ALA A 64 -3.29 -13.41 23.40
C ALA A 64 -2.59 -12.05 23.45
N ASN A 65 -2.73 -11.37 24.58
CA ASN A 65 -1.94 -10.21 24.94
C ASN A 65 -0.42 -10.51 24.86
N GLU A 66 0.37 -9.46 24.74
CA GLU A 66 1.81 -9.50 24.46
C GLU A 66 2.21 -10.09 23.09
N SER A 67 1.26 -10.25 22.18
CA SER A 67 1.52 -10.76 20.84
C SER A 67 1.85 -9.66 19.83
N TYR A 68 2.66 -10.02 18.82
CA TYR A 68 2.86 -9.19 17.64
C TYR A 68 1.68 -9.33 16.66
N ILE A 69 1.31 -8.20 16.05
CA ILE A 69 0.32 -8.18 14.97
C ILE A 69 0.96 -8.75 13.71
N THR A 70 0.25 -9.68 13.07
CA THR A 70 0.62 -10.20 11.76
C THR A 70 -0.11 -9.37 10.71
N TRP A 71 0.65 -8.79 9.80
CA TRP A 71 0.17 -7.79 8.85
C TRP A 71 -0.04 -8.42 7.48
N ALA A 72 -1.20 -8.18 6.87
CA ALA A 72 -1.43 -8.49 5.46
C ALA A 72 -1.03 -7.28 4.60
N PRO A 73 -0.19 -7.45 3.57
CA PRO A 73 0.21 -6.37 2.69
C PRO A 73 -1.01 -5.89 1.89
N MET A 74 -1.36 -4.62 2.03
CA MET A 74 -2.39 -4.00 1.20
C MET A 74 -1.70 -3.04 0.25
N LEU A 75 -1.59 -3.41 -1.03
CA LEU A 75 -1.09 -2.60 -2.16
C LEU A 75 0.31 -1.98 -2.01
N GLY A 76 1.10 -2.09 -3.10
CA GLY A 76 2.53 -1.80 -3.05
C GLY A 76 3.31 -3.04 -2.58
N LYS A 77 4.50 -3.25 -3.12
CA LYS A 77 5.39 -4.34 -2.70
C LYS A 77 5.92 -3.99 -1.31
N MET A 78 5.12 -4.24 -0.29
CA MET A 78 5.52 -4.10 1.08
C MET A 78 6.56 -5.19 1.39
N ASN A 79 7.77 -4.77 1.74
CA ASN A 79 8.80 -5.69 2.24
C ASN A 79 8.39 -6.12 3.65
N TYR A 80 7.53 -7.13 3.74
CA TYR A 80 7.12 -7.72 5.00
C TYR A 80 7.97 -8.94 5.31
N ASN A 81 8.51 -9.02 6.51
CA ASN A 81 9.20 -10.19 7.01
C ASN A 81 8.26 -10.96 7.94
N GLU A 82 7.79 -12.13 7.48
CA GLU A 82 6.83 -12.96 8.20
C GLU A 82 7.42 -13.52 9.51
N GLU A 83 8.69 -13.93 9.50
CA GLU A 83 9.38 -14.51 10.66
C GLU A 83 9.43 -13.51 11.83
N LYS A 84 9.66 -12.23 11.55
CA LYS A 84 9.76 -11.15 12.54
C LYS A 84 8.46 -10.37 12.76
N ASN A 85 7.39 -10.72 12.04
CA ASN A 85 6.14 -9.96 11.97
C ASN A 85 6.38 -8.45 11.78
N ALA A 86 7.23 -8.10 10.81
CA ALA A 86 7.81 -6.77 10.71
C ALA A 86 7.76 -6.20 9.30
N ILE A 87 7.58 -4.88 9.22
CA ILE A 87 7.81 -4.11 8.01
C ILE A 87 9.31 -3.82 7.91
N VAL A 88 9.90 -4.03 6.73
CA VAL A 88 11.29 -3.68 6.44
C VAL A 88 11.34 -2.33 5.74
N ILE A 89 12.11 -1.40 6.30
CA ILE A 89 12.38 -0.10 5.70
C ILE A 89 13.23 -0.29 4.44
N PRO A 90 12.78 0.18 3.26
CA PRO A 90 13.44 -0.11 1.99
C PRO A 90 14.58 0.86 1.64
N THR A 91 14.61 2.05 2.26
CA THR A 91 15.62 3.08 2.02
C THR A 91 15.76 3.98 3.24
N THR A 92 16.98 4.44 3.54
CA THR A 92 17.25 5.41 4.62
C THR A 92 16.54 6.75 4.37
N GLY A 93 15.93 7.33 5.42
CA GLY A 93 15.31 8.65 5.37
C GLY A 93 14.33 8.91 6.51
N ILE A 94 13.62 10.03 6.43
CA ILE A 94 12.59 10.41 7.41
C ILE A 94 11.25 9.85 6.99
N TYR A 95 10.68 8.97 7.82
CA TYR A 95 9.38 8.36 7.58
C TYR A 95 8.35 8.92 8.54
N PHE A 96 7.18 9.28 8.00
CA PHE A 96 5.99 9.39 8.81
C PHE A 96 5.40 7.99 8.98
N ILE A 97 5.47 7.48 10.22
CA ILE A 97 4.98 6.17 10.59
C ILE A 97 3.69 6.36 11.36
N TYR A 98 2.63 5.65 10.97
CA TYR A 98 1.33 5.75 11.61
C TYR A 98 0.68 4.38 11.83
N LEU A 99 -0.08 4.32 12.92
CA LEU A 99 -0.89 3.20 13.36
C LEU A 99 -2.31 3.67 13.56
N ARG A 100 -3.27 2.89 13.08
CA ARG A 100 -4.69 3.15 13.30
C ARG A 100 -5.38 1.87 13.73
N PHE A 101 -6.12 1.92 14.82
CA PHE A 101 -6.91 0.80 15.34
C PHE A 101 -8.36 1.21 15.42
N THR A 102 -9.24 0.40 14.84
CA THR A 102 -10.67 0.41 15.12
C THR A 102 -10.92 -0.60 16.21
N LEU A 103 -11.39 -0.14 17.36
CA LEU A 103 -11.60 -0.91 18.57
C LEU A 103 -13.10 -1.11 18.80
N SER A 104 -13.48 -2.29 19.28
CA SER A 104 -14.85 -2.63 19.68
C SER A 104 -14.81 -3.64 20.81
N CYS A 105 -15.69 -3.48 21.80
CA CYS A 105 -15.90 -4.52 22.81
C CYS A 105 -16.77 -5.64 22.25
N ASN A 106 -16.53 -6.88 22.70
CA ASN A 106 -17.42 -7.99 22.40
C ASN A 106 -18.70 -7.89 23.24
N ASP A 107 -19.79 -8.46 22.75
CA ASP A 107 -21.10 -8.48 23.43
C ASP A 107 -21.07 -9.17 24.81
N ASP A 108 -20.03 -9.98 25.09
CA ASP A 108 -19.84 -10.68 26.37
C ASP A 108 -19.25 -9.79 27.49
N VAL A 109 -18.78 -8.59 27.17
CA VAL A 109 -18.26 -7.64 28.17
C VAL A 109 -19.43 -6.86 28.75
N LYS A 110 -19.62 -6.95 30.07
CA LYS A 110 -20.69 -6.23 30.76
C LYS A 110 -20.61 -4.74 30.42
N ASP A 111 -21.74 -4.19 29.99
CA ASP A 111 -21.92 -2.75 29.82
C ASP A 111 -21.39 -2.03 31.07
N SER A 112 -20.53 -1.03 30.87
CA SER A 112 -19.87 -0.14 31.87
C SER A 112 -18.43 -0.43 32.31
N GLU A 113 -17.77 -1.49 31.83
CA GLU A 113 -16.33 -1.68 32.09
C GLU A 113 -15.45 -0.90 31.09
N PHE A 114 -14.46 -0.18 31.62
CA PHE A 114 -13.37 0.36 30.80
C PHE A 114 -12.35 -0.75 30.56
N GLN A 115 -12.05 -1.02 29.29
CA GLN A 115 -10.96 -1.92 28.93
C GLN A 115 -9.75 -1.13 28.44
N LYS A 116 -8.56 -1.58 28.82
CA LYS A 116 -7.32 -0.96 28.40
C LYS A 116 -6.89 -1.52 27.06
N PHE A 117 -6.61 -0.64 26.10
CA PHE A 117 -5.89 -0.99 24.89
C PHE A 117 -4.49 -0.40 24.97
N HIS A 118 -3.45 -1.21 24.78
CA HIS A 118 -2.05 -0.79 24.92
C HIS A 118 -1.19 -1.41 23.84
N ILE A 119 -0.47 -0.57 23.10
CA ILE A 119 0.41 -0.98 22.01
C ILE A 119 1.80 -0.38 22.13
N GLN A 120 2.77 -1.08 21.54
CA GLN A 120 4.14 -0.62 21.40
C GLN A 120 4.62 -0.82 19.96
N LEU A 121 5.25 0.21 19.39
CA LEU A 121 6.02 0.11 18.15
C LEU A 121 7.46 -0.26 18.50
N HIS A 122 7.88 -1.41 18.01
CA HIS A 122 9.23 -1.93 18.19
C HIS A 122 10.04 -1.74 16.91
N ARG A 123 11.28 -1.27 17.08
CA ARG A 123 12.30 -1.23 16.04
C ARG A 123 13.35 -2.29 16.34
N TRP A 124 13.81 -2.96 15.31
CA TRP A 124 14.97 -3.83 15.36
C TRP A 124 15.85 -3.57 14.15
N SER A 125 17.17 -3.65 14.35
CA SER A 125 18.16 -3.51 13.29
C SER A 125 19.28 -4.51 13.53
N GLU A 126 19.90 -5.01 12.46
CA GLU A 126 21.09 -5.86 12.57
C GLU A 126 22.26 -5.15 13.28
N ALA A 127 22.45 -3.86 13.00
CA ALA A 127 23.56 -3.07 13.56
C ALA A 127 23.56 -2.98 15.09
N TYR A 128 22.37 -2.87 15.71
CA TYR A 128 22.23 -2.77 17.17
C TYR A 128 21.96 -4.11 17.86
N GLY A 129 21.49 -5.14 17.14
CA GLY A 129 21.23 -6.48 17.68
C GLY A 129 20.16 -6.57 18.77
N LYS A 130 19.38 -5.49 19.02
CA LYS A 130 18.36 -5.44 20.08
C LYS A 130 17.08 -4.75 19.59
N VAL A 131 15.97 -5.11 20.23
CA VAL A 131 14.67 -4.45 20.03
C VAL A 131 14.60 -3.17 20.87
N THR A 132 14.16 -2.06 20.27
CA THR A 132 13.88 -0.80 20.97
C THR A 132 12.42 -0.42 20.83
N THR A 133 11.81 0.08 21.91
CA THR A 133 10.46 0.65 21.87
C THR A 133 10.56 2.10 21.44
N GLU A 134 9.98 2.42 20.29
CA GLU A 134 10.01 3.76 19.69
C GLU A 134 8.75 4.56 20.01
N LEU A 135 7.63 3.85 20.20
CA LEU A 135 6.33 4.44 20.53
C LEU A 135 5.62 3.52 21.51
N ASP A 136 5.07 4.11 22.56
CA ASP A 136 4.27 3.44 23.58
C ASP A 136 2.98 4.25 23.75
N ALA A 137 1.84 3.64 23.42
CA ALA A 137 0.55 4.32 23.42
C ALA A 137 -0.54 3.42 24.01
N TRP A 138 -1.41 4.01 24.81
CA TRP A 138 -2.55 3.32 25.40
C TRP A 138 -3.78 4.21 25.41
N GLU A 139 -4.94 3.57 25.43
CA GLU A 139 -6.24 4.21 25.44
C GLU A 139 -7.20 3.42 26.33
N SER A 140 -8.12 4.13 26.98
CA SER A 140 -9.19 3.52 27.75
C SER A 140 -10.44 3.41 26.88
N VAL A 141 -10.82 2.19 26.54
CA VAL A 141 -12.01 1.90 25.73
C VAL A 141 -13.22 1.72 26.62
N LYS A 142 -14.23 2.56 26.44
CA LYS A 142 -15.49 2.44 27.18
C LYS A 142 -16.39 1.44 26.45
N CYS A 143 -16.67 0.30 27.07
CA CYS A 143 -17.61 -0.67 26.51
C CYS A 143 -19.05 -0.17 26.70
N GLN A 144 -19.60 0.42 25.63
CA GLN A 144 -21.02 0.71 25.46
C GLN A 144 -21.51 -0.05 24.24
N ALA A 145 -22.70 -0.66 24.33
CA ALA A 145 -23.28 -1.42 23.23
C ALA A 145 -23.25 -0.65 21.89
N LYS A 146 -22.52 -1.21 20.91
CA LYS A 146 -22.44 -0.83 19.48
C LYS A 146 -21.52 0.33 19.07
N ASP A 147 -20.67 0.85 19.95
CA ASP A 147 -19.74 1.92 19.57
C ASP A 147 -18.36 1.40 19.13
N TYR A 148 -17.84 2.00 18.06
CA TYR A 148 -16.46 1.82 17.62
C TYR A 148 -15.63 3.01 18.09
N GLN A 149 -14.50 2.74 18.72
CA GLN A 149 -13.50 3.76 19.06
C GLN A 149 -12.32 3.64 18.10
N THR A 150 -11.72 4.77 17.72
CA THR A 150 -10.50 4.77 16.90
C THR A 150 -9.33 5.29 17.71
N LEU A 151 -8.26 4.49 17.81
CA LEU A 151 -6.95 4.98 18.22
C LEU A 151 -6.13 5.28 16.96
N PHE A 152 -5.58 6.49 16.88
CA PHE A 152 -4.64 6.88 15.84
C PHE A 152 -3.38 7.44 16.49
N VAL A 153 -2.22 6.93 16.09
CA VAL A 153 -0.93 7.46 16.53
C VAL A 153 -0.01 7.54 15.34
N GLY A 154 0.70 8.65 15.18
CA GLY A 154 1.68 8.80 14.12
C GLY A 154 2.73 9.85 14.45
N GLN A 155 3.95 9.59 14.02
CA GLN A 155 5.11 10.45 14.30
C GLN A 155 6.16 10.30 13.19
N LEU A 156 7.00 11.33 13.04
CA LEU A 156 8.17 11.30 12.17
C LEU A 156 9.34 10.61 12.86
N PHE A 157 10.00 9.71 12.14
CA PHE A 157 11.18 9.02 12.61
C PHE A 157 12.27 9.00 11.55
N ASP A 158 13.51 9.18 11.99
CA ASP A 158 14.67 8.84 11.17
C ASP A 158 14.82 7.31 11.13
N ARG A 159 14.95 6.74 9.94
CA ARG A 159 15.03 5.29 9.72
C ARG A 159 16.14 4.95 8.76
N LEU A 160 16.83 3.87 9.07
CA LEU A 160 17.87 3.31 8.23
C LEU A 160 17.31 2.21 7.33
N ASP A 161 17.89 2.06 6.16
CA ASP A 161 17.63 0.93 5.28
C ASP A 161 17.84 -0.41 6.01
N GLY A 162 16.92 -1.35 5.79
CA GLY A 162 16.94 -2.67 6.41
C GLY A 162 16.44 -2.73 7.86
N GLU A 163 16.00 -1.62 8.45
CA GLU A 163 15.37 -1.66 9.77
C GLU A 163 14.01 -2.35 9.74
N PHE A 164 13.71 -3.10 10.79
CA PHE A 164 12.48 -3.85 10.98
C PHE A 164 11.58 -3.12 11.97
N LEU A 165 10.31 -2.96 11.63
CA LEU A 165 9.30 -2.34 12.47
C LEU A 165 8.16 -3.31 12.75
N SER A 166 7.94 -3.62 14.03
CA SER A 166 6.92 -4.55 14.49
C SER A 166 5.99 -3.86 15.49
N VAL A 167 4.74 -4.30 15.57
CA VAL A 167 3.77 -3.76 16.53
C VAL A 167 3.39 -4.85 17.51
N LYS A 168 3.67 -4.62 18.80
CA LYS A 168 3.29 -5.49 19.90
C LYS A 168 2.05 -4.92 20.58
N VAL A 169 1.04 -5.75 20.79
CA VAL A 169 -0.11 -5.38 21.61
C VAL A 169 0.17 -5.89 23.02
N ILE A 170 0.31 -4.98 23.96
CA ILE A 170 0.56 -5.30 25.36
C ILE A 170 -0.74 -5.71 26.04
N ASP A 171 -1.84 -4.99 25.77
CA ASP A 171 -3.16 -5.28 26.34
C ASP A 171 -4.28 -4.95 25.34
N GLY A 172 -5.40 -5.66 25.46
CA GLY A 172 -6.60 -5.44 24.67
C GLY A 172 -6.54 -5.96 23.23
N TYR A 173 -5.82 -7.05 22.95
CA TYR A 173 -5.77 -7.62 21.58
C TYR A 173 -7.16 -7.99 21.07
N ASN A 174 -7.99 -8.54 21.95
CA ASN A 174 -9.39 -8.88 21.69
C ASN A 174 -10.26 -7.68 21.29
N LEU A 175 -9.86 -6.46 21.63
CA LEU A 175 -10.60 -5.23 21.28
C LEU A 175 -10.39 -4.80 19.83
N ILE A 176 -9.35 -5.29 19.16
CA ILE A 176 -9.04 -4.88 17.78
C ILE A 176 -10.12 -5.43 16.86
N LYS A 177 -10.82 -4.56 16.14
CA LYS A 177 -11.69 -4.98 15.02
C LYS A 177 -10.93 -4.94 13.70
N LYS A 178 -10.22 -3.83 13.48
CA LYS A 178 -9.38 -3.58 12.31
C LYS A 178 -8.17 -2.78 12.72
N SER A 179 -7.02 -3.06 12.14
CA SER A 179 -5.82 -2.26 12.35
C SER A 179 -5.11 -1.96 11.03
N PHE A 180 -4.50 -0.79 10.97
CA PHE A 180 -3.68 -0.34 9.86
C PHE A 180 -2.32 0.06 10.38
N PHE A 181 -1.30 -0.33 9.64
CA PHE A 181 0.06 0.11 9.89
C PHE A 181 0.68 0.56 8.59
N GLY A 182 1.06 1.84 8.54
CA GLY A 182 1.72 2.40 7.38
C GLY A 182 2.91 3.28 7.70
N ALA A 183 3.75 3.45 6.69
CA ALA A 183 4.91 4.30 6.70
C ALA A 183 5.04 4.98 5.33
N PHE A 184 5.36 6.26 5.31
CA PHE A 184 5.71 6.95 4.07
C PHE A 184 6.93 7.84 4.20
N LEU A 185 7.76 7.82 3.17
CA LEU A 185 8.97 8.63 3.08
C LEU A 185 8.58 10.08 2.75
N GLN A 186 9.02 11.03 3.58
CA GLN A 186 8.76 12.46 3.41
C GLN A 186 9.65 13.09 2.33
#